data_AF-A0A6P0DUC4-F1
#
_entry.id   AF-A0A6P0DUC4-F1
#
_cell.length_a   1.000
_cell.length_b   1.000
_cell.length_c   1.000
_cell.angle_alpha   90.00
_cell.angle_beta   90.00
_cell.angle_gamma   90.00
#
_symmetry.space_group_name_H-M   'P 1'
#
loop_
_entity.id
_entity.type
_entity.pdbx_description
1 polymer ?
#
loop_
_entity_poly.entity_id
_entity_poly.type
_entity_poly.pdbx_seq_one_letter_code
_entity_poly.pdbx_strand_id
1 'polypeptide(L)'
;SLAVLPFQNISSDVDQEYFADGVVEDIITALSRFRSFAVIARNSSFIYKGQAIDIRQVAQELGVRYVLEGSIRRAGSRLRITAQLVEGATGAHLWAEHYDGSTEDVFDFQDRITECVVAIVEPQIKIAEIALSRRERPESIEAYDFYLQTMLYF
;
A
#
# COMPACT_ATOMS: atom_id res chain seq x y z
N SER A 1 7.71 -3.93 -4.45
CA SER A 1 6.60 -4.85 -4.13
C SER A 1 5.68 -4.18 -3.10
N LEU A 2 4.39 -4.52 -3.13
CA LEU A 2 3.33 -3.96 -2.31
C LEU A 2 2.58 -5.10 -1.60
N ALA A 3 2.31 -4.96 -0.30
CA ALA A 3 1.29 -5.76 0.38
C ALA A 3 0.05 -4.88 0.64
N VAL A 4 -1.14 -5.46 0.50
CA VAL A 4 -2.38 -4.85 0.98
C VAL A 4 -2.82 -5.62 2.22
N LEU A 5 -2.94 -4.94 3.36
CA LEU A 5 -3.38 -5.53 4.62
C LEU A 5 -4.91 -5.50 4.75
N PRO A 6 -5.49 -6.41 5.54
CA PRO A 6 -6.90 -6.32 5.90
C PRO A 6 -7.22 -4.96 6.52
N PHE A 7 -8.26 -4.30 6.01
CA PHE A 7 -8.70 -3.05 6.62
C PHE A 7 -9.36 -3.35 7.96
N GLN A 8 -8.97 -2.59 8.98
CA GLN A 8 -9.51 -2.78 10.32
C GLN A 8 -10.97 -2.32 10.36
N ASN A 9 -11.89 -3.21 10.75
CA ASN A 9 -13.26 -2.80 11.05
C ASN A 9 -13.29 -2.19 12.46
N ILE A 10 -13.47 -0.87 12.56
CA ILE A 10 -13.56 -0.14 13.84
C ILE A 10 -15.05 0.11 14.20
N SER A 11 -15.97 -0.59 13.53
CA SER A 11 -17.40 -0.54 13.82
C SER A 11 -17.75 -1.55 14.90
N SER A 12 -18.86 -1.32 15.61
CA SER A 12 -19.38 -2.26 16.61
C SER A 12 -20.07 -3.49 16.01
N ASP A 13 -20.25 -3.51 14.69
CA ASP A 13 -20.96 -4.57 13.97
C ASP A 13 -19.97 -5.48 13.23
N VAL A 14 -19.86 -6.72 13.71
CA VAL A 14 -18.95 -7.75 13.19
C VAL A 14 -19.50 -8.35 11.88
N ASP A 15 -20.82 -8.28 11.65
CA ASP A 15 -21.44 -8.79 10.42
C ASP A 15 -20.98 -8.01 9.18
N GLN A 16 -20.21 -6.93 9.33
CA GLN A 16 -19.69 -6.10 8.25
C GLN A 16 -18.25 -6.42 7.84
N GLU A 17 -17.63 -7.46 8.41
CA GLU A 17 -16.28 -7.88 8.02
C GLU A 17 -16.17 -8.30 6.55
N TYR A 18 -17.24 -8.87 5.98
CA TYR A 18 -17.26 -9.26 4.57
C TYR A 18 -17.08 -8.05 3.63
N PHE A 19 -17.58 -6.88 4.02
CA PHE A 19 -17.46 -5.67 3.20
C PHE A 19 -16.01 -5.17 3.19
N ALA A 20 -15.36 -5.13 4.36
CA ALA A 20 -13.95 -4.77 4.45
C ALA A 20 -13.06 -5.73 3.67
N ASP A 21 -13.35 -7.03 3.79
CA ASP A 21 -12.65 -8.08 3.08
C ASP A 21 -12.85 -8.00 1.56
N GLY A 22 -14.05 -7.63 1.09
CA GLY A 22 -14.37 -7.42 -0.33
C GLY A 22 -13.66 -6.21 -0.93
N VAL A 23 -13.68 -5.06 -0.24
CA VAL A 23 -12.94 -3.86 -0.67
C VAL A 23 -11.45 -4.15 -0.82
N VAL A 24 -10.85 -4.86 0.15
CA VAL A 24 -9.43 -5.23 0.06
C VAL A 24 -9.15 -6.18 -1.11
N GLU A 25 -10.05 -7.14 -1.37
CA GLU A 25 -9.91 -8.06 -2.50
C GLU A 25 -9.98 -7.36 -3.86
N ASP A 26 -10.89 -6.41 -4.02
CA ASP A 26 -11.01 -5.62 -5.25
C ASP A 26 -9.80 -4.72 -5.47
N ILE A 27 -9.30 -4.09 -4.40
CA ILE A 27 -8.06 -3.30 -4.44
C ILE A 27 -6.87 -4.17 -4.85
N ILE A 28 -6.70 -5.36 -4.25
CA ILE A 28 -5.63 -6.30 -4.62
C ILE A 28 -5.77 -6.68 -6.10
N THR A 29 -6.97 -7.02 -6.54
CA THR A 29 -7.25 -7.42 -7.92
C THR A 29 -6.94 -6.31 -8.92
N ALA A 30 -7.35 -5.08 -8.63
CA ALA A 30 -7.12 -3.92 -9.48
C ALA A 30 -5.64 -3.53 -9.53
N LEU A 31 -4.95 -3.49 -8.38
CA LEU A 31 -3.52 -3.19 -8.30
C LEU A 31 -2.65 -4.27 -8.95
N SER A 32 -3.09 -5.54 -8.94
CA SER A 32 -2.36 -6.64 -9.58
C SER A 32 -2.30 -6.54 -11.10
N ARG A 33 -3.09 -5.64 -11.73
CA ARG A 33 -3.04 -5.37 -13.17
C ARG A 33 -1.82 -4.53 -13.57
N PHE A 34 -1.21 -3.81 -12.63
CA PHE A 34 -0.04 -2.98 -12.90
C PHE A 34 1.24 -3.83 -12.89
N ARG A 35 2.14 -3.56 -13.83
CA ARG A 35 3.43 -4.27 -13.96
C ARG A 35 4.59 -3.55 -13.26
N SER A 36 4.37 -2.32 -12.79
CA SER A 36 5.38 -1.49 -12.14
C SER A 36 5.77 -1.99 -10.75
N PHE A 37 4.94 -2.81 -10.10
CA PHE A 37 5.25 -3.48 -8.84
C PHE A 37 4.50 -4.81 -8.73
N ALA A 38 5.06 -5.74 -7.95
CA ALA A 38 4.36 -6.97 -7.57
C ALA A 38 3.45 -6.73 -6.34
N VAL A 39 2.25 -7.29 -6.35
CA VAL A 39 1.31 -7.31 -5.21
C VAL A 39 1.37 -8.67 -4.53
N ILE A 40 1.51 -8.71 -3.20
CA ILE A 40 1.53 -9.95 -2.43
C ILE A 40 0.12 -10.55 -2.28
N ALA A 41 0.04 -11.88 -2.32
CA ALA A 41 -1.21 -12.61 -2.22
C ALA A 41 -1.96 -12.32 -0.91
N ARG A 42 -3.28 -12.17 -1.02
CA ARG A 42 -4.23 -11.89 0.07
C ARG A 42 -3.96 -12.74 1.32
N ASN A 43 -3.81 -14.06 1.17
CA ASN A 43 -3.67 -14.98 2.29
C ASN A 43 -2.43 -14.70 3.16
N SER A 44 -1.34 -14.20 2.56
CA SER A 44 -0.13 -13.86 3.30
C SER A 44 -0.31 -12.59 4.14
N SER A 45 -1.15 -11.65 3.70
CA SER A 45 -1.46 -10.44 4.46
C SER A 45 -2.54 -10.65 5.53
N PHE A 46 -3.46 -11.59 5.30
CA PHE A 46 -4.65 -11.79 6.16
C PHE A 46 -4.33 -12.42 7.52
N ILE A 47 -3.14 -13.00 7.69
CA ILE A 47 -2.66 -13.50 8.99
C ILE A 47 -2.56 -12.40 10.06
N TYR A 48 -2.48 -11.14 9.63
CA TYR A 48 -2.34 -9.96 10.47
C TYR A 48 -3.67 -9.32 10.87
N LYS A 49 -4.81 -9.90 10.45
CA LYS A 49 -6.15 -9.40 10.80
C LYS A 49 -6.37 -9.42 12.32
N GLY A 50 -6.85 -8.30 12.88
CA GLY A 50 -7.16 -8.17 14.30
C GLY A 50 -5.95 -8.04 15.24
N GLN A 51 -4.75 -7.87 14.68
CA GLN A 51 -3.52 -7.70 15.45
C GLN A 51 -3.05 -6.24 15.39
N ALA A 52 -2.56 -5.71 16.52
CA ALA A 52 -1.82 -4.45 16.52
C ALA A 52 -0.36 -4.75 16.18
N ILE A 53 0.06 -4.44 14.95
CA ILE A 53 1.39 -4.80 14.45
C ILE A 53 2.11 -3.56 13.94
N ASP A 54 3.42 -3.53 14.16
CA ASP A 54 4.30 -2.57 13.52
C ASP A 54 4.40 -2.88 12.00
N ILE A 55 4.00 -1.92 11.18
CA ILE A 55 4.04 -2.01 9.71
C ILE A 55 5.45 -2.37 9.22
N ARG A 56 6.50 -1.93 9.92
CA ARG A 56 7.89 -2.24 9.56
C ARG A 56 8.19 -3.73 9.69
N GLN A 57 7.66 -4.36 10.74
CA GLN A 57 7.78 -5.79 10.94
C GLN A 57 7.01 -6.56 9.85
N VAL A 58 5.76 -6.15 9.57
CA VAL A 58 4.95 -6.77 8.51
C VAL A 58 5.65 -6.67 7.15
N ALA A 59 6.18 -5.49 6.83
CA ALA A 59 6.91 -5.27 5.59
C ALA A 59 8.15 -6.17 5.48
N GLN A 60 8.90 -6.33 6.58
CA GLN A 60 10.06 -7.20 6.64
C GLN A 60 9.66 -8.68 6.47
N GLU A 61 8.64 -9.15 7.18
CA GLU A 61 8.16 -10.54 7.14
C GLU A 61 7.61 -10.92 5.76
N LEU A 62 6.88 -10.00 5.12
CA LEU A 62 6.33 -10.20 3.77
C LEU A 62 7.34 -9.91 2.65
N GLY A 63 8.50 -9.35 2.96
CA GLY A 63 9.50 -8.94 1.96
C GLY A 63 8.99 -7.86 1.01
N VAL A 64 8.18 -6.91 1.53
CA VAL A 64 7.62 -5.81 0.73
C VAL A 64 8.21 -4.47 1.12
N ARG A 65 8.31 -3.57 0.14
CA ARG A 65 8.77 -2.21 0.37
C ARG A 65 7.63 -1.27 0.75
N TYR A 66 6.44 -1.53 0.24
CA TYR A 66 5.26 -0.70 0.48
C TYR A 66 4.15 -1.54 1.09
N VAL A 67 3.38 -0.91 1.96
CA VAL A 67 2.21 -1.51 2.60
C VAL A 67 1.03 -0.57 2.41
N LEU A 68 -0.08 -1.07 1.90
CA LEU A 68 -1.37 -0.40 1.89
C LEU A 68 -2.20 -0.96 3.05
N GLU A 69 -2.58 -0.09 3.97
CA GLU A 69 -3.43 -0.43 5.11
C GLU A 69 -4.59 0.54 5.23
N GLY A 70 -5.54 0.23 6.11
CA GLY A 70 -6.72 1.07 6.25
C GLY A 70 -7.66 0.62 7.35
N SER A 71 -8.76 1.35 7.45
CA SER A 71 -9.85 1.04 8.34
C SER A 71 -11.20 1.36 7.73
N ILE A 72 -12.22 0.65 8.17
CA ILE A 72 -13.60 0.90 7.81
C ILE A 72 -14.39 1.18 9.09
N ARG A 73 -15.21 2.22 9.05
CA ARG A 73 -16.12 2.60 10.11
C ARG A 73 -17.52 2.80 9.55
N ARG A 74 -18.50 2.18 10.18
CA ARG A 74 -19.92 2.35 9.90
C ARG A 74 -20.61 3.00 11.10
N ALA A 75 -21.47 3.96 10.81
CA ALA A 75 -22.36 4.59 11.79
C ALA A 75 -23.76 4.76 11.18
N GLY A 76 -24.66 3.83 11.50
CA GLY A 76 -25.98 3.77 10.86
C GLY A 76 -25.86 3.45 9.37
N SER A 77 -26.33 4.37 8.51
CA SER A 77 -26.19 4.29 7.06
C SER A 77 -24.90 4.89 6.51
N ARG A 78 -24.07 5.54 7.34
CA ARG A 78 -22.82 6.16 6.88
C ARG A 78 -21.66 5.19 6.93
N LEU A 79 -20.89 5.15 5.86
CA LEU A 79 -19.62 4.44 5.76
C LEU A 79 -18.48 5.43 5.63
N ARG A 80 -17.37 5.16 6.32
CA ARG A 80 -16.10 5.84 6.16
C ARG A 80 -15.01 4.81 5.97
N ILE A 81 -14.23 4.95 4.91
CA ILE A 81 -13.03 4.16 4.67
C ILE A 81 -11.83 5.09 4.76
N THR A 82 -10.80 4.67 5.47
CA THR A 82 -9.48 5.32 5.48
C THR A 82 -8.49 4.36 4.87
N ALA A 83 -7.68 4.84 3.92
CA ALA A 83 -6.63 4.07 3.28
C ALA A 83 -5.31 4.85 3.35
N GLN A 84 -4.21 4.13 3.56
CA GLN A 84 -2.89 4.72 3.75
C GLN A 84 -1.82 3.86 3.09
N LEU A 85 -0.96 4.51 2.31
CA LEU A 85 0.22 3.89 1.71
C LEU A 85 1.45 4.25 2.55
N VAL A 86 2.18 3.23 3.00
CA VAL A 86 3.30 3.35 3.93
C VAL A 86 4.56 2.72 3.32
N GLU A 87 5.70 3.37 3.49
CA GLU A 87 7.00 2.80 3.21
C GLU A 87 7.42 1.88 4.36
N GLY A 88 7.55 0.58 4.08
CA GLY A 88 7.80 -0.45 5.07
C GLY A 88 9.15 -0.36 5.79
N ALA A 89 10.18 0.21 5.16
CA ALA A 89 11.50 0.33 5.78
C ALA A 89 11.52 1.40 6.90
N THR A 90 10.82 2.51 6.69
CA THR A 90 10.86 3.68 7.57
C THR A 90 9.60 3.84 8.41
N GLY A 91 8.49 3.23 7.98
CA GLY A 91 7.14 3.51 8.51
C GLY A 91 6.57 4.85 8.03
N ALA A 92 7.18 5.50 7.05
CA ALA A 92 6.71 6.80 6.57
C ALA A 92 5.42 6.66 5.75
N HIS A 93 4.40 7.47 6.08
CA HIS A 93 3.20 7.58 5.25
C HIS A 93 3.51 8.35 3.96
N LEU A 94 3.37 7.68 2.82
CA LEU A 94 3.50 8.27 1.49
C LEU A 94 2.20 8.93 1.04
N TRP A 95 1.07 8.36 1.45
CA TRP A 95 -0.27 8.90 1.18
C TRP A 95 -1.26 8.40 2.23
N ALA A 96 -2.26 9.22 2.54
CA ALA A 96 -3.37 8.86 3.41
C ALA A 96 -4.61 9.65 3.00
N GLU A 97 -5.74 8.97 2.88
CA GLU A 97 -7.02 9.61 2.54
C GLU A 97 -8.19 8.89 3.20
N HIS A 98 -9.29 9.62 3.34
CA HIS A 98 -10.54 9.05 3.78
C HIS A 98 -11.65 9.37 2.79
N TYR A 99 -12.62 8.47 2.74
CA TYR A 99 -13.73 8.54 1.82
C TYR A 99 -15.01 8.24 2.59
N ASP A 100 -16.02 9.05 2.35
CA ASP A 100 -17.33 8.89 2.94
C ASP A 100 -18.36 8.41 1.90
N GLY A 101 -19.26 7.55 2.36
CA GLY A 101 -20.30 6.91 1.55
C GLY A 101 -21.52 6.50 2.37
N SER A 102 -22.45 5.83 1.70
CA SER A 102 -23.69 5.31 2.27
C SER A 102 -23.77 3.79 2.11
N THR A 103 -24.42 3.11 3.04
CA THR A 103 -24.73 1.68 2.90
C THR A 103 -25.82 1.37 1.89
N GLU A 104 -26.60 2.38 1.50
CA GLU A 104 -27.65 2.23 0.48
C GLU A 104 -27.04 1.94 -0.90
N ASP A 105 -25.85 2.51 -1.17
CA ASP A 105 -25.11 2.38 -2.43
C ASP A 105 -23.74 1.72 -2.19
N VAL A 106 -23.73 0.66 -1.36
CA VAL A 106 -22.49 0.05 -0.85
C VAL A 106 -21.56 -0.48 -1.94
N PHE A 107 -22.13 -1.03 -3.03
CA PHE A 107 -21.36 -1.55 -4.16
C PHE A 107 -20.74 -0.42 -5.00
N ASP A 108 -21.52 0.61 -5.32
CA ASP A 108 -21.02 1.79 -6.03
C ASP A 108 -19.92 2.50 -5.21
N PHE A 109 -20.08 2.53 -3.88
CA PHE A 109 -19.06 3.06 -3.00
C PHE A 109 -17.80 2.19 -3.01
N GLN A 110 -17.92 0.87 -2.96
CA GLN A 110 -16.78 -0.07 -3.06
C GLN A 110 -16.01 0.09 -4.38
N ASP A 111 -16.71 0.17 -5.51
CA ASP A 111 -16.10 0.37 -6.84
C ASP A 111 -15.34 1.70 -6.89
N ARG A 112 -15.97 2.79 -6.43
CA ARG A 112 -15.34 4.12 -6.40
C ARG A 112 -14.07 4.14 -5.56
N ILE A 113 -14.09 3.49 -4.40
CA ILE A 113 -12.92 3.42 -3.50
C ILE A 113 -11.77 2.69 -4.17
N THR A 114 -12.07 1.55 -4.79
CA THR A 114 -11.07 0.77 -5.52
C THR A 114 -10.43 1.61 -6.61
N GLU A 115 -11.21 2.30 -7.42
CA GLU A 115 -10.71 3.19 -8.48
C GLU A 115 -9.84 4.33 -7.93
N CYS A 116 -10.30 5.03 -6.90
CA CYS A 116 -9.55 6.14 -6.30
C CYS A 116 -8.21 5.68 -5.70
N VAL A 117 -8.22 4.60 -4.91
CA VAL A 117 -7.00 4.04 -4.30
C VAL A 117 -6.01 3.64 -5.38
N VAL A 118 -6.46 2.93 -6.41
CA VAL A 118 -5.60 2.47 -7.51
C VAL A 118 -5.00 3.64 -8.29
N ALA A 119 -5.79 4.66 -8.59
CA ALA A 119 -5.36 5.84 -9.32
C ALA A 119 -4.26 6.63 -8.60
N ILE A 120 -4.18 6.52 -7.26
CA ILE A 120 -3.20 7.24 -6.44
C ILE A 120 -1.99 6.37 -6.11
N VAL A 121 -2.19 5.10 -5.74
CA VAL A 121 -1.12 4.22 -5.23
C VAL A 121 -0.02 4.02 -6.27
N GLU A 122 -0.36 3.80 -7.54
CA GLU A 122 0.66 3.53 -8.57
C GLU A 122 1.59 4.73 -8.83
N PRO A 123 1.06 5.96 -9.03
CA PRO A 123 1.89 7.16 -9.10
C PRO A 123 2.76 7.39 -7.85
N GLN A 124 2.22 7.16 -6.65
CA GLN A 124 2.96 7.37 -5.40
C GLN A 124 4.15 6.41 -5.29
N ILE A 125 3.95 5.13 -5.60
CA ILE A 125 5.04 4.14 -5.63
C ILE A 125 6.10 4.56 -6.66
N LYS A 126 5.70 4.98 -7.87
CA LYS A 126 6.65 5.46 -8.89
C LYS A 126 7.47 6.65 -8.41
N ILE A 127 6.84 7.65 -7.78
CA ILE A 127 7.52 8.85 -7.27
C ILE A 127 8.54 8.45 -6.20
N ALA A 128 8.16 7.57 -5.28
CA ALA A 128 9.05 7.06 -4.24
C ALA A 128 10.26 6.34 -4.84
N GLU A 129 10.05 5.41 -5.78
CA GLU A 129 11.13 4.67 -6.45
C GLU A 129 12.09 5.60 -7.23
N ILE A 130 11.57 6.64 -7.91
CA ILE A 130 12.41 7.63 -8.60
C ILE A 130 13.27 8.41 -7.60
N ALA A 131 12.69 8.83 -6.47
CA ALA A 131 13.41 9.57 -5.44
C ALA A 131 14.53 8.71 -4.82
N LEU A 132 14.28 7.42 -4.64
CA LEU A 132 15.24 6.46 -4.10
C LEU A 132 16.38 6.20 -5.08
N SER A 133 16.08 5.94 -6.36
CA SER A 133 17.11 5.78 -7.39
C SER A 133 18.02 7.01 -7.52
N ARG A 134 17.48 8.22 -7.36
CA ARG A 134 18.29 9.46 -7.34
C ARG A 134 19.21 9.55 -6.13
N ARG A 135 18.81 9.03 -4.98
CA ARG A 135 19.62 9.00 -3.76
C ARG A 135 20.72 7.94 -3.79
N GLU A 136 20.52 6.83 -4.50
CA GLU A 136 21.50 5.74 -4.64
C GLU A 136 22.50 5.98 -5.80
N ARG A 137 22.17 6.86 -6.75
CA ARG A 137 23.06 7.24 -7.86
C ARG A 137 24.36 8.01 -7.54
N PRO A 138 24.57 8.69 -6.40
CA PRO A 138 25.85 9.35 -6.10
C PRO A 138 27.03 8.35 -6.04
N GLU A 139 26.82 7.16 -5.47
CA GLU A 139 27.90 6.17 -5.31
C GLU A 139 28.32 5.51 -6.63
N SER A 140 27.43 5.46 -7.63
CA SER A 140 27.72 4.87 -8.94
C SER A 140 28.57 5.78 -9.83
N ILE A 141 28.47 7.11 -9.70
CA ILE A 141 29.31 8.05 -10.46
C ILE A 141 30.71 8.09 -9.85
N GLU A 142 30.82 8.12 -8.52
CA GLU A 142 32.11 8.09 -7.82
C GLU A 142 32.85 6.77 -8.02
N ALA A 143 32.14 5.63 -8.02
CA ALA A 143 32.73 4.31 -8.34
C ALA A 143 33.12 4.18 -9.82
N TYR A 144 32.33 4.75 -10.75
CA TYR A 144 32.68 4.77 -12.16
C TYR A 144 33.86 5.71 -12.45
N ASP A 145 33.91 6.88 -11.79
CA ASP A 145 35.06 7.79 -11.83
C ASP A 145 36.31 7.13 -11.24
N PHE A 146 36.20 6.36 -10.15
CA PHE A 146 37.33 5.62 -9.59
C PHE A 146 37.82 4.51 -10.52
N TYR A 147 36.90 3.81 -11.19
CA TYR A 147 37.24 2.81 -12.22
C TYR A 147 37.95 3.46 -13.43
N LEU A 148 37.45 4.60 -13.92
CA LEU A 148 38.05 5.33 -15.03
C LEU A 148 39.42 5.93 -14.66
N GLN A 149 39.57 6.47 -13.45
CA GLN A 149 40.87 6.94 -12.96
C GLN A 149 41.87 5.80 -12.86
N THR A 150 41.46 4.61 -12.37
CA THR A 150 42.36 3.46 -12.26
C THR A 150 42.80 2.92 -13.64
N MET A 151 41.93 3.01 -14.66
CA MET A 151 42.27 2.67 -16.05
C MET A 151 43.17 3.69 -16.76
N LEU A 152 43.29 4.92 -16.26
CA LEU A 152 44.15 5.97 -16.81
C LEU A 152 45.59 5.94 -16.24
N TYR A 153 45.84 5.11 -15.22
CA TYR A 153 47.15 4.93 -14.59
C TYR A 153 47.87 3.62 -14.98
N PHE A 154 47.42 2.95 -16.05
CA PHE A 154 48.12 1.85 -16.73
C PHE A 154 48.30 2.19 -18.21
#